data_AF-A0A9E6VQM2-F1
#
_entry.id   AF-A0A9E6VQM2-F1
#
_cell.length_a   1.000
_cell.length_b   1.000
_cell.length_c   1.000
_cell.angle_alpha   90.00
_cell.angle_beta   90.00
_cell.angle_gamma   90.00
#
_symmetry.space_group_name_H-M   'P 1'
#
loop_
_entity.id
_entity.type
_entity.pdbx_description
1 polymer ?
#
loop_
_entity_poly.entity_id
_entity_poly.type
_entity_poly.pdbx_seq_one_letter_code
_entity_poly.pdbx_strand_id
1 'polypeptide(L)' 'MSSEQLQQLLAWLNNQIHHANTAINESRELQNYGREAQYAGMKEAFEKCLGQLSARI' A
#
# COMPACT_ATOMS: atom_id res chain seq x y z
N MET A 1 20.92 4.61 -1.60
CA MET A 1 19.84 4.60 -2.59
C MET A 1 19.94 5.89 -3.38
N SER A 2 19.94 5.86 -4.70
CA SER A 2 19.92 7.10 -5.50
C SER A 2 18.55 7.78 -5.39
N SER A 3 18.49 9.08 -5.70
CA SER A 3 17.22 9.81 -5.77
C SER A 3 16.22 9.15 -6.73
N GLU A 4 16.70 8.62 -7.85
CA GLU A 4 15.89 7.91 -8.84
C GLU A 4 15.31 6.60 -8.27
N GLN A 5 16.13 5.79 -7.58
CA GLN A 5 15.67 4.57 -6.91
C GLN A 5 14.63 4.86 -5.83
N LEU A 6 14.79 5.98 -5.11
CA LEU A 6 13.83 6.43 -4.11
C LEU A 6 12.49 6.81 -4.74
N GLN A 7 12.51 7.60 -5.82
CA GLN A 7 11.29 7.96 -6.55
C GLN A 7 10.58 6.74 -7.12
N GLN A 8 11.31 5.77 -7.67
CA GLN A 8 10.74 4.50 -8.15
C GLN A 8 10.09 3.71 -7.01
N LEU A 9 10.73 3.64 -5.84
CA LEU A 9 10.17 2.96 -4.66
C LEU A 9 8.91 3.66 -4.14
N LEU A 10 8.89 4.99 -4.08
CA LEU A 10 7.71 5.76 -3.69
C LEU A 10 6.54 5.55 -4.66
N ALA A 11 6.82 5.55 -5.97
CA ALA A 11 5.82 5.27 -6.99
C ALA A 11 5.27 3.84 -6.87
N TRP A 12 6.15 2.87 -6.64
CA TRP A 12 5.76 1.48 -6.42
C TRP A 12 4.87 1.32 -5.17
N LEU A 13 5.24 1.92 -4.04
CA LEU A 13 4.45 1.89 -2.80
C LEU A 13 3.06 2.48 -3.01
N ASN A 14 2.96 3.62 -3.69
CA ASN A 14 1.66 4.23 -4.00
C ASN A 14 0.78 3.32 -4.86
N ASN A 15 1.37 2.63 -5.85
CA ASN A 15 0.64 1.66 -6.66
C ASN A 15 0.16 0.45 -5.82
N GLN A 16 0.99 -0.06 -4.92
CA GLN A 16 0.58 -1.15 -4.02
C GLN A 16 -0.56 -0.73 -3.07
N ILE A 17 -0.53 0.49 -2.55
CA ILE A 17 -1.61 1.05 -1.72
C ILE A 17 -2.91 1.16 -2.53
N HIS A 18 -2.83 1.63 -3.78
CA HIS A 18 -4.00 1.70 -4.66
C HIS A 18 -4.58 0.30 -4.92
N HIS A 19 -3.74 -0.67 -5.29
CA HIS A 19 -4.16 -2.05 -5.50
C HIS A 19 -4.80 -2.68 -4.25
N ALA A 20 -4.22 -2.44 -3.07
CA ALA A 20 -4.78 -2.93 -1.81
C ALA A 20 -6.16 -2.31 -1.51
N ASN A 21 -6.35 -1.01 -1.77
CA ASN A 21 -7.66 -0.37 -1.63
C ASN A 21 -8.71 -0.97 -2.57
N THR A 22 -8.35 -1.23 -3.83
CA THR A 22 -9.25 -1.91 -4.79
C THR A 22 -9.63 -3.29 -4.28
N ALA A 23 -8.66 -4.09 -3.84
CA ALA A 23 -8.91 -5.44 -3.32
C ALA A 23 -9.74 -5.44 -2.02
N ILE A 24 -9.59 -4.43 -1.15
CA ILE A 24 -10.45 -4.22 0.04
C ILE A 24 -11.90 -4.00 -0.38
N ASN A 25 -12.14 -3.11 -1.34
CA ASN A 25 -13.48 -2.79 -1.82
C ASN A 25 -14.15 -4.02 -2.48
N GLU A 26 -13.42 -4.71 -3.37
CA GLU A 26 -13.90 -5.97 -3.98
C GLU A 26 -14.21 -7.03 -2.91
N SER A 27 -13.35 -7.17 -1.90
CA SER A 27 -13.56 -8.15 -0.82
C SER A 27 -14.78 -7.82 0.01
N ARG A 28 -15.04 -6.52 0.25
CA ARG A 28 -16.23 -6.05 0.97
C ARG A 28 -17.51 -6.29 0.18
N GLU A 29 -17.49 -6.03 -1.13
CA GLU A 29 -18.62 -6.34 -2.03
C GLU A 29 -18.94 -7.84 -2.06
N LEU A 30 -17.91 -8.68 -2.03
CA LEU A 30 -18.02 -10.14 -1.99
C LEU A 30 -18.25 -10.71 -0.57
N GLN A 31 -18.38 -9.85 0.45
CA GLN A 31 -18.50 -10.23 1.87
C GLN A 31 -17.37 -11.18 2.35
N ASN A 32 -16.19 -11.09 1.73
CA ASN A 32 -15.00 -11.85 2.09
C ASN A 32 -14.15 -11.06 3.09
N TYR A 33 -14.58 -11.03 4.34
CA TYR A 33 -13.94 -10.26 5.41
C TYR A 33 -12.51 -10.72 5.73
N GLY A 34 -12.21 -12.01 5.51
CA GLY A 34 -10.86 -12.53 5.69
C GLY A 34 -9.88 -11.91 4.70
N ARG A 35 -10.26 -11.86 3.42
CA ARG A 35 -9.47 -11.19 2.37
C ARG A 35 -9.42 -9.68 2.62
N GLU A 36 -10.53 -9.05 3.00
CA GLU A 36 -10.55 -7.62 3.35
C GLU A 36 -9.53 -7.28 4.44
N ALA A 37 -9.50 -8.04 5.55
CA ALA A 37 -8.57 -7.82 6.65
C ALA A 37 -7.10 -8.00 6.23
N GLN A 38 -6.82 -8.98 5.37
CA GLN A 38 -5.47 -9.19 4.83
C GLN A 38 -4.97 -7.98 4.02
N TYR A 39 -5.77 -7.50 3.07
CA TYR A 39 -5.38 -6.32 2.28
C TYR A 39 -5.36 -5.04 3.09
N ALA A 40 -6.21 -4.90 4.13
CA ALA A 40 -6.13 -3.79 5.08
C ALA A 40 -4.79 -3.78 5.82
N GLY A 41 -4.33 -4.93 6.31
CA GLY A 41 -3.01 -5.05 6.96
C GLY A 41 -1.85 -4.75 6.00
N MET A 42 -1.93 -5.23 4.75
CA MET A 42 -0.92 -4.92 3.73
C MET A 42 -0.87 -3.42 3.41
N LYS A 43 -2.03 -2.79 3.23
CA LYS A 43 -2.15 -1.35 3.00
C LYS A 43 -1.49 -0.56 4.13
N GLU A 44 -1.81 -0.88 5.38
CA GLU A 44 -1.23 -0.19 6.55
C GLU A 44 0.30 -0.33 6.57
N ALA A 45 0.84 -1.51 6.25
CA ALA A 45 2.28 -1.72 6.16
C ALA A 45 2.93 -0.86 5.06
N PHE A 46 2.32 -0.77 3.88
CA PHE A 46 2.81 0.08 2.80
C PHE A 46 2.74 1.57 3.15
N GLU A 47 1.65 2.03 3.77
CA GLU A 47 1.50 3.41 4.23
C GLU A 47 2.55 3.78 5.29
N LYS A 48 2.85 2.87 6.23
CA LYS A 48 3.94 3.05 7.21
C LYS A 48 5.30 3.18 6.53
N CYS A 49 5.60 2.30 5.57
CA CYS A 49 6.84 2.38 4.78
C CYS A 49 6.93 3.71 4.02
N LEU A 50 5.84 4.14 3.39
CA LEU A 50 5.78 5.39 2.64
C LEU A 50 6.01 6.61 3.55
N GLY A 51 5.39 6.62 4.73
CA GLY A 51 5.57 7.68 5.72
C GLY A 51 7.01 7.77 6.24
N GLN A 52 7.63 6.62 6.55
CA GLN A 52 9.02 6.58 6.99
C GLN A 52 10.01 7.03 5.91
N LEU A 53 9.75 6.71 4.65
CA LEU A 53 10.58 7.14 3.53
C LEU A 53 10.42 8.62 3.23
N SER A 54 9.19 9.13 3.25
CA SER A 54 8.90 10.55 2.99
C SER A 54 9.46 11.46 4.08
N ALA A 55 9.53 11.00 5.32
CA ALA A 55 10.13 11.76 6.43
C ALA A 55 11.67 11.86 6.36
N ARG A 56 12.32 11.15 5.42
CA ARG A 56 13.78 11.14 5.22
C ARG A 56 14.23 11.97 4.02
N ILE A 57 13.29 12.64 3.35
CA ILE A 57 13.50 13.52 2.19
C ILE A 57 13.18 14.93 2.64
#